data_AF-A0A7L5T8T6-F1
#
_entry.id   AF-A0A7L5T8T6-F1
#
_cell.length_a   1.000
_cell.length_b   1.000
_cell.length_c   1.000
_cell.angle_alpha   90.00
_cell.angle_beta   90.00
_cell.angle_gamma   90.00
#
_symmetry.space_group_name_H-M   'P 1'
#
loop_
_entity.id
_entity.type
_entity.pdbx_description
1 polymer ?
#
loop_
_entity_poly.entity_id
_entity_poly.type
_entity_poly.pdbx_seq_one_letter_code
_entity_poly.pdbx_strand_id
1 'polypeptide(L)'
;MHADANKAQVTQHQDKADKARDVFTNVLLVLQHGLKIYDKEKKKHIDYSDGDVVRALAHGGRVNIRIPALSEGGSAASLTDFLGVTDKGKPAQFVEERPYATHGMDIEKNKDGKRGKFEETSGGLVSVGNRIKPGGPDMLGMDIPGGGFGSKDWNGDVVLPTGSHGHMLLVFTAPTKEKDGSLLVGIETVGPDKPSPVGYKHDFRSTEATSNPETVLHGHKRDKIGSGGTAKNERYVDLKELGKAQGGGDWRGFLDDIKQGWYAELNKTKDGSDERQRLYQELVGPRQHFYEPAD
;
A
#
# COMPACT_ATOMS: atom_id res chain seq x y z
N MET A 1 26.63 24.59 -13.68
CA MET A 1 26.38 23.41 -12.82
C MET A 1 27.19 22.27 -13.40
N HIS A 2 28.04 21.61 -12.60
CA HIS A 2 28.97 20.58 -13.07
C HIS A 2 28.23 19.29 -13.44
N ALA A 3 28.64 18.62 -14.53
CA ALA A 3 28.01 17.41 -15.05
C ALA A 3 27.88 16.29 -13.99
N ASP A 4 28.79 16.24 -13.03
CA ASP A 4 28.78 15.26 -11.93
C ASP A 4 27.66 15.49 -10.93
N ALA A 5 27.25 16.75 -10.69
CA ALA A 5 26.11 17.06 -9.82
C ALA A 5 24.78 16.61 -10.44
N ASN A 6 24.65 16.76 -11.77
CA ASN A 6 23.49 16.25 -12.51
C ASN A 6 23.45 14.71 -12.49
N LYS A 7 24.60 14.04 -12.61
CA LYS A 7 24.67 12.58 -12.56
C LYS A 7 24.29 12.03 -11.18
N ALA A 8 24.78 12.64 -10.10
CA ALA A 8 24.45 12.23 -8.73
C ALA A 8 22.94 12.40 -8.42
N GLN A 9 22.33 13.49 -8.88
CA GLN A 9 20.88 13.71 -8.73
C GLN A 9 20.06 12.69 -9.53
N VAL A 10 20.47 12.36 -10.75
CA VAL A 10 19.81 11.32 -11.56
C VAL A 10 19.91 9.96 -10.87
N THR A 11 21.08 9.57 -10.35
CA THR A 11 21.25 8.32 -9.61
C THR A 11 20.35 8.28 -8.36
N GLN A 12 20.29 9.35 -7.58
CA GLN A 12 19.42 9.40 -6.39
C GLN A 12 17.93 9.25 -6.75
N HIS A 13 17.48 9.89 -7.84
CA HIS A 13 16.10 9.74 -8.29
C HIS A 13 15.80 8.34 -8.83
N GLN A 14 16.76 7.71 -9.51
CA GLN A 14 16.67 6.32 -9.95
C GLN A 14 16.56 5.39 -8.74
N ASP A 15 17.44 5.52 -7.73
CA ASP A 15 17.41 4.70 -6.52
C ASP A 15 16.08 4.84 -5.77
N LYS A 16 15.55 6.08 -5.68
CA LYS A 16 14.23 6.33 -5.07
C LYS A 16 13.10 5.69 -5.90
N ALA A 17 13.17 5.75 -7.23
CA ALA A 17 12.19 5.13 -8.12
C ALA A 17 12.22 3.59 -8.02
N ASP A 18 13.41 2.99 -7.98
CA ASP A 18 13.58 1.54 -7.84
C ASP A 18 13.06 1.05 -6.49
N LYS A 19 13.38 1.78 -5.41
CA LYS A 19 12.85 1.48 -4.08
C LYS A 19 11.33 1.55 -4.04
N ALA A 20 10.75 2.59 -4.63
CA ALA A 20 9.30 2.74 -4.74
C ALA A 20 8.65 1.60 -5.53
N ARG A 21 9.27 1.18 -6.63
CA ARG A 21 8.82 0.04 -7.42
C ARG A 21 8.86 -1.26 -6.62
N ASP A 22 9.91 -1.51 -5.85
CA ASP A 22 10.02 -2.71 -5.01
C ASP A 22 8.94 -2.75 -3.93
N VAL A 23 8.75 -1.64 -3.20
CA VAL A 23 7.71 -1.55 -2.16
C VAL A 23 6.33 -1.75 -2.79
N PHE A 24 6.06 -1.10 -3.93
CA PHE A 24 4.77 -1.23 -4.61
C PHE A 24 4.54 -2.64 -5.15
N THR A 25 5.58 -3.29 -5.68
CA THR A 25 5.54 -4.69 -6.11
C THR A 25 5.13 -5.59 -4.95
N ASN A 26 5.76 -5.44 -3.79
CA ASN A 26 5.44 -6.25 -2.60
C ASN A 26 4.01 -5.99 -2.09
N VAL A 27 3.51 -4.74 -2.18
CA VAL A 27 2.10 -4.43 -1.90
C VAL A 27 1.18 -5.19 -2.86
N LEU A 28 1.46 -5.13 -4.17
CA LEU A 28 0.63 -5.80 -5.18
C LEU A 28 0.63 -7.32 -5.03
N LEU A 29 1.75 -7.93 -4.59
CA LEU A 29 1.78 -9.34 -4.22
C LEU A 29 0.77 -9.63 -3.10
N VAL A 30 0.76 -8.85 -2.01
CA VAL A 30 -0.25 -9.01 -0.94
C VAL A 30 -1.68 -8.90 -1.48
N LEU A 31 -1.93 -7.98 -2.42
CA LEU A 31 -3.26 -7.79 -3.01
C LEU A 31 -3.67 -8.94 -3.94
N GLN A 32 -2.76 -9.41 -4.81
CA GLN A 32 -2.99 -10.56 -5.70
C GLN A 32 -3.46 -11.79 -4.91
N HIS A 33 -2.85 -11.99 -3.75
CA HIS A 33 -3.10 -13.16 -2.92
C HIS A 33 -4.23 -12.99 -1.91
N GLY A 34 -4.60 -11.76 -1.51
CA GLY A 34 -5.53 -11.58 -0.39
C GLY A 34 -6.57 -10.47 -0.49
N LEU A 35 -6.67 -9.75 -1.61
CA LEU A 35 -7.59 -8.61 -1.73
C LEU A 35 -9.06 -9.05 -1.68
N LYS A 36 -9.77 -8.55 -0.66
CA LYS A 36 -11.21 -8.70 -0.50
C LYS A 36 -11.92 -7.35 -0.57
N ILE A 37 -13.18 -7.39 -1.00
CA ILE A 37 -14.10 -6.25 -0.98
C ILE A 37 -15.28 -6.53 -0.06
N TYR A 38 -15.82 -5.48 0.58
CA TYR A 38 -17.01 -5.64 1.41
C TYR A 38 -18.27 -5.78 0.54
N ASP A 39 -18.92 -6.93 0.62
CA ASP A 39 -20.22 -7.19 -0.01
C ASP A 39 -21.33 -6.75 0.96
N LYS A 40 -22.12 -5.74 0.56
CA LYS A 40 -23.20 -5.19 1.39
C LYS A 40 -24.37 -6.14 1.55
N GLU A 41 -24.66 -6.96 0.55
CA GLU A 41 -25.80 -7.89 0.56
C GLU A 41 -25.48 -9.06 1.49
N LYS A 42 -24.28 -9.63 1.36
CA LYS A 42 -23.79 -10.74 2.20
C LYS A 42 -23.23 -10.26 3.55
N LYS A 43 -23.07 -8.94 3.73
CA LYS A 43 -22.52 -8.28 4.92
C LYS A 43 -21.15 -8.83 5.34
N LYS A 44 -20.32 -9.25 4.39
CA LYS A 44 -19.00 -9.85 4.64
C LYS A 44 -17.99 -9.44 3.58
N HIS A 45 -16.71 -9.58 3.89
CA HIS A 45 -15.65 -9.45 2.91
C HIS A 45 -15.61 -10.71 2.03
N ILE A 46 -15.62 -10.50 0.71
CA ILE A 46 -15.50 -11.56 -0.30
C ILE A 46 -14.25 -11.33 -1.14
N ASP A 47 -13.69 -12.40 -1.69
CA ASP A 47 -12.56 -12.27 -2.62
C ASP A 47 -12.94 -11.41 -3.82
N TYR A 48 -12.05 -10.48 -4.16
CA TYR A 48 -12.26 -9.58 -5.28
C TYR A 48 -11.98 -10.28 -6.61
N SER A 49 -13.03 -10.55 -7.39
CA SER A 49 -12.94 -11.21 -8.71
C SER A 49 -13.20 -10.30 -9.90
N ASP A 50 -13.69 -9.08 -9.67
CA ASP A 50 -14.41 -8.31 -10.70
C ASP A 50 -13.51 -7.41 -11.55
N GLY A 51 -12.19 -7.47 -11.37
CA GLY A 51 -11.23 -6.73 -12.19
C GLY A 51 -9.83 -6.68 -11.61
N ASP A 52 -9.07 -5.67 -12.05
CA ASP A 52 -7.64 -5.53 -11.75
C ASP A 52 -7.39 -5.17 -10.28
N VAL A 53 -6.41 -5.80 -9.64
CA VAL A 53 -6.09 -5.56 -8.22
C VAL A 53 -5.65 -4.13 -7.95
N VAL A 54 -4.95 -3.51 -8.91
CA VAL A 54 -4.43 -2.14 -8.78
C VAL A 54 -5.54 -1.10 -8.57
N ARG A 55 -6.78 -1.40 -9.03
CA ARG A 55 -7.96 -0.55 -8.82
C ARG A 55 -8.30 -0.34 -7.34
N ALA A 56 -7.82 -1.21 -6.46
CA ALA A 56 -7.98 -1.06 -5.03
C ALA A 56 -7.29 0.20 -4.47
N LEU A 57 -6.23 0.66 -5.13
CA LEU A 57 -5.42 1.81 -4.73
C LEU A 57 -5.69 3.06 -5.57
N ALA A 58 -6.43 2.90 -6.68
CA ALA A 58 -6.81 3.98 -7.57
C ALA A 58 -7.80 4.98 -6.92
N HIS A 59 -7.75 6.25 -7.34
CA HIS A 59 -8.71 7.31 -6.96
C HIS A 59 -8.82 7.58 -5.46
N GLY A 60 -7.67 7.67 -4.78
CA GLY A 60 -7.65 7.75 -3.32
C GLY A 60 -8.19 6.48 -2.68
N GLY A 61 -8.04 5.34 -3.36
CA GLY A 61 -8.31 4.03 -2.81
C GLY A 61 -7.30 3.71 -1.72
N ARG A 62 -7.80 3.10 -0.66
CA ARG A 62 -7.00 2.59 0.46
C ARG A 62 -7.38 1.14 0.69
N VAL A 63 -6.40 0.32 1.01
CA VAL A 63 -6.58 -1.08 1.44
C VAL A 63 -6.10 -1.20 2.87
N ASN A 64 -6.96 -1.76 3.72
CA ASN A 64 -6.60 -2.06 5.11
C ASN A 64 -6.15 -3.51 5.22
N ILE A 65 -4.88 -3.69 5.54
CA ILE A 65 -4.26 -5.00 5.78
C ILE A 65 -4.25 -5.24 7.28
N ARG A 66 -4.94 -6.28 7.74
CA ARG A 66 -5.00 -6.65 9.15
C ARG A 66 -3.91 -7.66 9.49
N ILE A 67 -3.10 -7.30 10.48
CA ILE A 67 -1.95 -8.08 10.93
C ILE A 67 -2.36 -8.82 12.21
N PRO A 68 -2.27 -10.14 12.30
CA PRO A 68 -2.62 -10.85 13.54
C PRO A 68 -1.70 -10.41 14.70
N ALA A 69 -2.25 -10.43 15.91
CA ALA A 69 -1.48 -10.26 17.15
C ALA A 69 -0.24 -11.17 17.20
N LEU A 70 0.79 -10.72 17.91
CA LEU A 70 2.07 -11.39 17.99
C LEU A 70 1.95 -12.73 18.73
N SER A 71 2.36 -13.80 18.06
CA SER A 71 2.74 -15.07 18.68
C SER A 71 4.13 -14.97 19.33
N GLU A 72 4.48 -15.96 20.15
CA GLU A 72 5.83 -16.09 20.68
C GLU A 72 6.89 -16.08 19.56
N GLY A 73 7.98 -15.32 19.75
CA GLY A 73 9.03 -15.12 18.74
C GLY A 73 8.64 -14.23 17.54
N GLY A 74 7.41 -13.73 17.47
CA GLY A 74 6.96 -12.88 16.36
C GLY A 74 7.54 -11.46 16.39
N SER A 75 7.93 -10.94 15.23
CA SER A 75 8.29 -9.52 15.06
C SER A 75 7.07 -8.69 14.67
N ALA A 76 6.97 -7.50 15.27
CA ALA A 76 5.98 -6.48 14.90
C ALA A 76 6.28 -5.87 13.52
N ALA A 77 7.56 -5.82 13.13
CA ALA A 77 8.01 -5.25 11.88
C ALA A 77 7.91 -6.20 10.69
N SER A 78 7.46 -7.46 10.87
CA SER A 78 7.51 -8.46 9.80
C SER A 78 6.85 -8.01 8.49
N LEU A 79 5.69 -7.33 8.55
CA LEU A 79 5.05 -6.86 7.33
C LEU A 79 5.80 -5.68 6.71
N THR A 80 6.29 -4.73 7.51
CA THR A 80 7.01 -3.57 6.99
C THR A 80 8.38 -3.96 6.44
N ASP A 81 9.03 -4.97 7.04
CA ASP A 81 10.28 -5.58 6.55
C ASP A 81 10.02 -6.34 5.24
N PHE A 82 8.94 -7.12 5.17
CA PHE A 82 8.50 -7.80 3.95
C PHE A 82 8.32 -6.83 2.79
N LEU A 83 7.61 -5.72 3.02
CA LEU A 83 7.40 -4.68 2.01
C LEU A 83 8.70 -3.95 1.63
N GLY A 84 9.72 -3.98 2.50
CA GLY A 84 10.95 -3.21 2.36
C GLY A 84 10.82 -1.77 2.83
N VAL A 85 9.76 -1.43 3.57
CA VAL A 85 9.56 -0.12 4.20
C VAL A 85 10.45 0.02 5.44
N THR A 86 10.77 -1.10 6.07
CA THR A 86 11.78 -1.18 7.12
C THR A 86 12.86 -2.20 6.76
N ASP A 87 14.03 -2.05 7.36
CA ASP A 87 15.08 -3.08 7.43
C ASP A 87 15.28 -3.45 8.90
N LYS A 88 14.81 -4.64 9.28
CA LYS A 88 14.82 -5.15 10.66
C LYS A 88 14.16 -4.16 11.63
N GLY A 89 13.01 -3.63 11.23
CA GLY A 89 12.21 -2.68 12.00
C GLY A 89 12.75 -1.24 12.03
N LYS A 90 13.84 -0.93 11.33
CA LYS A 90 14.32 0.45 11.16
C LYS A 90 13.81 1.01 9.83
N PRO A 91 13.40 2.29 9.74
CA PRO A 91 12.98 2.89 8.47
C PRO A 91 14.02 2.68 7.37
N ALA A 92 13.57 2.18 6.21
CA ALA A 92 14.42 2.02 5.04
C ALA A 92 14.70 3.38 4.37
N GLN A 93 15.75 3.45 3.56
CA GLN A 93 16.05 4.65 2.78
C GLN A 93 14.87 5.06 1.89
N PHE A 94 14.67 6.38 1.75
CA PHE A 94 13.59 7.01 0.96
C PHE A 94 12.17 6.83 1.49
N VAL A 95 12.00 6.15 2.64
CA VAL A 95 10.75 6.18 3.40
C VAL A 95 10.76 7.42 4.27
N GLU A 96 9.74 8.26 4.12
CA GLU A 96 9.63 9.54 4.81
C GLU A 96 8.56 9.44 5.89
N GLU A 97 8.85 9.96 7.09
CA GLU A 97 7.82 10.16 8.11
C GLU A 97 6.92 11.34 7.73
N ARG A 98 5.62 11.19 7.98
CA ARG A 98 4.63 12.22 7.71
C ARG A 98 4.07 12.82 8.99
N PRO A 99 3.80 14.13 9.02
CA PRO A 99 3.22 14.77 10.19
C PRO A 99 1.73 14.43 10.41
N TYR A 100 1.01 14.02 9.36
CA TYR A 100 -0.42 13.69 9.44
C TYR A 100 -0.87 12.72 8.33
N ALA A 101 -1.97 12.01 8.61
CA ALA A 101 -2.76 11.21 7.68
C ALA A 101 -4.25 11.45 7.97
N THR A 102 -5.10 11.56 6.94
CA THR A 102 -6.55 11.79 7.11
C THR A 102 -7.34 10.53 7.50
N HIS A 103 -6.69 9.37 7.41
CA HIS A 103 -7.23 8.06 7.73
C HIS A 103 -6.29 7.30 8.69
N GLY A 104 -6.88 6.43 9.51
CA GLY A 104 -6.16 5.53 10.40
C GLY A 104 -7.04 4.36 10.80
N MET A 105 -6.58 3.57 11.77
CA MET A 105 -7.31 2.37 12.22
C MET A 105 -7.63 2.46 13.70
N ASP A 106 -8.90 2.17 14.04
CA ASP A 106 -9.28 1.81 15.40
C ASP A 106 -9.36 0.29 15.51
N ILE A 107 -8.67 -0.23 16.52
CA ILE A 107 -8.47 -1.67 16.69
C ILE A 107 -8.65 -1.98 18.18
N GLU A 108 -9.62 -2.82 18.50
CA GLU A 108 -9.84 -3.26 19.88
C GLU A 108 -8.92 -4.43 20.24
N LYS A 109 -8.72 -4.66 21.54
CA LYS A 109 -8.01 -5.85 22.03
C LYS A 109 -8.76 -7.13 21.65
N ASN A 110 -8.00 -8.19 21.39
CA ASN A 110 -8.53 -9.53 21.22
C ASN A 110 -9.08 -10.04 22.57
N LYS A 111 -10.20 -10.77 22.55
CA LYS A 111 -10.87 -11.30 23.76
C LYS A 111 -11.33 -12.73 23.51
N ASP A 112 -11.02 -13.65 24.42
CA ASP A 112 -11.54 -15.03 24.44
C ASP A 112 -11.45 -15.75 23.08
N GLY A 113 -10.28 -15.70 22.44
CA GLY A 113 -10.04 -16.32 21.13
C GLY A 113 -10.69 -15.60 19.94
N LYS A 114 -11.45 -14.52 20.18
CA LYS A 114 -12.04 -13.66 19.15
C LYS A 114 -11.17 -12.44 18.93
N ARG A 115 -11.01 -12.09 17.65
CA ARG A 115 -10.24 -10.90 17.28
C ARG A 115 -11.08 -9.65 17.56
N GLY A 116 -10.43 -8.59 18.00
CA GLY A 116 -11.08 -7.32 18.31
C GLY A 116 -11.75 -6.68 17.09
N LYS A 117 -12.55 -5.65 17.34
CA LYS A 117 -13.09 -4.78 16.29
C LYS A 117 -11.94 -4.15 15.47
N PHE A 118 -12.13 -3.99 14.17
CA PHE A 118 -11.14 -3.45 13.24
C PHE A 118 -11.83 -2.53 12.24
N GLU A 119 -11.72 -1.22 12.43
CA GLU A 119 -12.44 -0.23 11.62
C GLU A 119 -11.53 0.92 11.19
N GLU A 120 -11.61 1.27 9.91
CA GLU A 120 -11.01 2.49 9.40
C GLU A 120 -11.71 3.71 10.00
N THR A 121 -10.92 4.63 10.51
CA THR A 121 -11.37 5.93 11.00
C THR A 121 -10.91 7.01 10.03
N SER A 122 -11.76 8.02 9.84
CA SER A 122 -11.51 9.15 8.94
C SER A 122 -11.82 10.47 9.63
N GLY A 123 -11.02 11.51 9.37
CA GLY A 123 -11.25 12.87 9.87
C GLY A 123 -10.01 13.50 10.51
N GLY A 124 -9.92 14.83 10.49
CA GLY A 124 -8.71 15.59 10.84
C GLY A 124 -8.18 15.45 12.28
N LEU A 125 -8.94 14.80 13.18
CA LEU A 125 -8.55 14.58 14.58
C LEU A 125 -7.86 13.23 14.84
N VAL A 126 -7.93 12.27 13.90
CA VAL A 126 -7.25 10.97 14.02
C VAL A 126 -5.72 11.13 13.90
N SER A 127 -5.26 12.17 13.20
CA SER A 127 -3.89 12.32 12.73
C SER A 127 -2.88 12.83 13.76
N VAL A 128 -3.31 13.68 14.70
CA VAL A 128 -2.38 14.29 15.68
C VAL A 128 -2.47 13.59 17.03
N GLY A 129 -3.69 13.26 17.48
CA GLY A 129 -3.91 12.71 18.82
C GLY A 129 -3.49 11.24 19.00
N ASN A 130 -3.46 10.45 17.92
CA ASN A 130 -3.07 9.04 18.00
C ASN A 130 -1.56 8.82 17.85
N ARG A 131 -0.82 9.68 17.11
CA ARG A 131 0.64 9.59 16.99
C ARG A 131 1.37 9.80 18.33
N ILE A 132 0.84 10.66 19.19
CA ILE A 132 1.47 11.04 20.47
C ILE A 132 1.26 9.98 21.57
N LYS A 133 0.35 9.02 21.36
CA LYS A 133 0.13 7.93 22.32
C LYS A 133 1.22 6.86 22.16
N PRO A 134 1.72 6.27 23.26
CA PRO A 134 2.54 5.07 23.18
C PRO A 134 1.81 3.97 22.38
N GLY A 135 2.44 3.45 21.33
CA GLY A 135 1.80 2.49 20.41
C GLY A 135 0.85 3.12 19.38
N GLY A 136 0.95 4.43 19.15
CA GLY A 136 0.31 5.14 18.06
C GLY A 136 0.79 4.69 16.67
N PRO A 137 0.08 5.08 15.60
CA PRO A 137 0.45 4.68 14.25
C PRO A 137 1.69 5.43 13.74
N ASP A 138 2.56 4.71 13.04
CA ASP A 138 3.62 5.29 12.21
C ASP A 138 3.01 5.74 10.88
N MET A 139 3.17 7.02 10.57
CA MET A 139 2.72 7.61 9.32
C MET A 139 3.92 7.72 8.39
N LEU A 140 3.96 6.84 7.40
CA LEU A 140 5.06 6.70 6.47
C LEU A 140 4.58 7.05 5.06
N GLY A 141 5.52 7.49 4.23
CA GLY A 141 5.25 7.87 2.86
C GLY A 141 6.44 7.60 1.96
N MET A 142 6.15 7.44 0.67
CA MET A 142 7.18 7.32 -0.36
C MET A 142 6.67 7.91 -1.67
N ASP A 143 7.41 8.84 -2.25
CA ASP A 143 7.04 9.37 -3.56
C ASP A 143 7.26 8.33 -4.65
N ILE A 144 6.32 8.27 -5.58
CA ILE A 144 6.37 7.36 -6.72
C ILE A 144 6.46 8.16 -8.03
N PRO A 145 7.16 7.66 -9.05
CA PRO A 145 7.16 8.28 -10.37
C PRO A 145 5.93 7.80 -11.17
N GLY A 146 4.72 8.18 -10.73
CA GLY A 146 3.49 7.79 -11.41
C GLY A 146 3.44 8.32 -12.85
N GLY A 147 3.08 7.46 -13.81
CA GLY A 147 3.22 7.73 -15.25
C GLY A 147 4.53 7.22 -15.87
N GLY A 148 5.49 6.77 -15.04
CA GLY A 148 6.72 6.11 -15.49
C GLY A 148 7.95 7.01 -15.36
N PHE A 149 8.97 6.54 -14.65
CA PHE A 149 10.20 7.28 -14.41
C PHE A 149 10.89 7.71 -15.71
N GLY A 150 11.28 8.99 -15.80
CA GLY A 150 11.98 9.54 -16.96
C GLY A 150 11.10 9.81 -18.18
N SER A 151 9.81 9.43 -18.13
CA SER A 151 8.82 9.85 -19.14
C SER A 151 8.48 11.34 -18.99
N LYS A 152 7.74 11.89 -19.96
CA LYS A 152 7.22 13.25 -19.89
C LYS A 152 5.75 13.23 -19.52
N ASP A 153 5.35 14.11 -18.61
CA ASP A 153 3.94 14.39 -18.36
C ASP A 153 3.32 15.31 -19.43
N TRP A 154 2.06 15.67 -19.24
CA TRP A 154 1.29 16.47 -20.21
C TRP A 154 1.81 17.91 -20.39
N ASN A 155 2.58 18.44 -19.42
CA ASN A 155 3.27 19.73 -19.56
C ASN A 155 4.65 19.59 -20.21
N GLY A 156 5.10 18.36 -20.46
CA GLY A 156 6.45 18.07 -20.95
C GLY A 156 7.49 17.95 -19.84
N ASP A 157 7.09 18.00 -18.57
CA ASP A 157 8.00 17.85 -17.43
C ASP A 157 8.39 16.38 -17.23
N VAL A 158 9.61 16.15 -16.77
CA VAL A 158 10.11 14.79 -16.52
C VAL A 158 9.48 14.22 -15.25
N VAL A 159 8.91 13.03 -15.36
CA VAL A 159 8.33 12.29 -14.25
C VAL A 159 9.42 11.76 -13.33
N LEU A 160 9.43 12.25 -12.09
CA LEU A 160 10.41 11.94 -11.04
C LEU A 160 9.70 11.63 -9.71
N PRO A 161 10.28 10.82 -8.81
CA PRO A 161 9.71 10.52 -7.50
C PRO A 161 9.90 11.69 -6.53
N THR A 162 9.19 12.79 -6.78
CA THR A 162 9.26 14.06 -6.01
C THR A 162 7.98 14.35 -5.21
N GLY A 163 6.99 13.47 -5.36
CA GLY A 163 5.65 13.56 -4.81
C GLY A 163 4.68 14.30 -5.72
N SER A 164 5.16 14.99 -6.75
CA SER A 164 4.30 15.68 -7.74
C SER A 164 3.53 14.70 -8.62
N HIS A 165 4.14 13.55 -8.94
CA HIS A 165 3.60 12.53 -9.85
C HIS A 165 3.00 11.32 -9.13
N GLY A 166 2.84 11.41 -7.82
CA GLY A 166 2.26 10.35 -7.00
C GLY A 166 2.99 10.15 -5.70
N HIS A 167 2.26 9.65 -4.72
CA HIS A 167 2.79 9.35 -3.40
C HIS A 167 2.09 8.14 -2.80
N MET A 168 2.86 7.19 -2.28
CA MET A 168 2.33 6.06 -1.53
C MET A 168 2.19 6.45 -0.06
N LEU A 169 0.98 6.36 0.47
CA LEU A 169 0.65 6.52 1.88
C LEU A 169 0.68 5.16 2.57
N LEU A 170 1.37 5.10 3.71
CA LEU A 170 1.49 3.92 4.56
C LEU A 170 1.18 4.33 6.01
N VAL A 171 0.06 3.88 6.57
CA VAL A 171 -0.27 4.10 7.99
C VAL A 171 -0.19 2.78 8.72
N PHE A 172 0.89 2.60 9.49
CA PHE A 172 1.21 1.36 10.16
C PHE A 172 0.87 1.45 11.64
N THR A 173 0.20 0.43 12.18
CA THR A 173 0.01 0.23 13.62
C THR A 173 0.55 -1.14 13.98
N ALA A 174 1.59 -1.18 14.79
CA ALA A 174 2.25 -2.41 15.17
C ALA A 174 1.28 -3.38 15.89
N PRO A 175 1.27 -4.69 15.53
CA PRO A 175 0.59 -5.69 16.34
C PRO A 175 1.29 -5.83 17.70
N THR A 176 0.53 -6.22 18.71
CA THR A 176 1.02 -6.57 20.05
C THR A 176 0.58 -7.99 20.41
N LYS A 177 0.96 -8.50 21.59
CA LYS A 177 0.46 -9.81 22.07
C LYS A 177 -1.06 -9.82 22.30
N GLU A 178 -1.65 -8.68 22.65
CA GLU A 178 -3.07 -8.58 23.03
C GLU A 178 -3.97 -8.05 21.92
N LYS A 179 -3.38 -7.44 20.89
CA LYS A 179 -4.10 -6.63 19.91
C LYS A 179 -3.47 -6.79 18.54
N ASP A 180 -4.31 -6.97 17.54
CA ASP A 180 -3.91 -7.01 16.13
C ASP A 180 -3.28 -5.67 15.69
N GLY A 181 -2.48 -5.74 14.64
CA GLY A 181 -1.92 -4.57 13.97
C GLY A 181 -2.66 -4.25 12.67
N SER A 182 -2.26 -3.17 12.03
CA SER A 182 -2.75 -2.77 10.72
C SER A 182 -1.67 -2.15 9.86
N LEU A 183 -1.82 -2.30 8.56
CA LEU A 183 -1.22 -1.41 7.58
C LEU A 183 -2.32 -0.92 6.64
N LEU A 184 -2.53 0.40 6.61
CA LEU A 184 -3.32 1.03 5.56
C LEU A 184 -2.37 1.48 4.46
N VAL A 185 -2.62 1.00 3.23
CA VAL A 185 -1.87 1.39 2.04
C VAL A 185 -2.79 2.16 1.10
N GLY A 186 -2.34 3.32 0.62
CA GLY A 186 -3.05 4.09 -0.39
C GLY A 186 -2.07 4.73 -1.37
N ILE A 187 -2.57 5.07 -2.56
CA ILE A 187 -1.79 5.81 -3.55
C ILE A 187 -2.50 7.14 -3.78
N GLU A 188 -1.85 8.19 -3.34
CA GLU A 188 -2.27 9.57 -3.49
C GLU A 188 -1.76 10.10 -4.83
N THR A 189 -2.57 10.90 -5.52
CA THR A 189 -2.18 11.52 -6.79
C THR A 189 -0.98 12.45 -6.62
N VAL A 190 -0.84 13.05 -5.43
CA VAL A 190 0.19 14.04 -5.10
C VAL A 190 0.57 13.87 -3.63
N GLY A 191 1.84 13.98 -3.31
CA GLY A 191 2.34 13.97 -1.94
C GLY A 191 1.96 15.23 -1.15
N PRO A 192 2.02 15.20 0.19
CA PRO A 192 1.72 16.35 1.02
C PRO A 192 2.51 17.61 0.61
N ASP A 193 1.80 18.73 0.46
CA ASP A 193 2.33 20.04 0.12
C ASP A 193 3.06 20.14 -1.24
N LYS A 194 2.96 19.11 -2.09
CA LYS A 194 3.54 19.12 -3.44
C LYS A 194 2.58 19.70 -4.48
N PRO A 195 3.11 20.34 -5.54
CA PRO A 195 2.31 20.74 -6.68
C PRO A 195 1.98 19.52 -7.55
N SER A 196 0.77 19.46 -8.08
CA SER A 196 0.41 18.51 -9.12
C SER A 196 0.81 19.05 -10.50
N PRO A 197 1.00 18.18 -11.50
CA PRO A 197 1.16 18.58 -12.89
C PRO A 197 0.00 19.44 -13.41
N VAL A 198 -1.19 19.39 -12.79
CA VAL A 198 -2.35 20.21 -13.19
C VAL A 198 -2.55 21.45 -12.31
N GLY A 199 -1.54 21.85 -11.54
CA GLY A 199 -1.57 23.05 -10.71
C GLY A 199 -2.37 22.93 -9.41
N TYR A 200 -2.78 21.72 -9.03
CA TYR A 200 -3.43 21.45 -7.73
C TYR A 200 -2.39 21.26 -6.64
N LYS A 201 -2.57 21.86 -5.46
CA LYS A 201 -1.72 21.62 -4.29
C LYS A 201 -2.46 20.73 -3.29
N HIS A 202 -1.85 19.61 -2.90
CA HIS A 202 -2.43 18.71 -1.89
C HIS A 202 -2.11 19.22 -0.48
N ASP A 203 -3.11 19.75 0.22
CA ASP A 203 -3.04 20.23 1.60
C ASP A 203 -4.01 19.48 2.53
N PHE A 204 -4.01 19.80 3.82
CA PHE A 204 -4.90 19.17 4.82
C PHE A 204 -6.41 19.40 4.57
N ARG A 205 -6.78 20.31 3.66
CA ARG A 205 -8.17 20.57 3.24
C ARG A 205 -8.58 19.73 2.03
N SER A 206 -7.62 19.08 1.39
CA SER A 206 -7.84 18.19 0.26
C SER A 206 -8.62 16.97 0.74
N THR A 207 -9.85 16.85 0.26
CA THR A 207 -10.70 15.68 0.48
C THR A 207 -10.67 14.81 -0.75
N GLU A 208 -11.07 13.55 -0.61
CA GLU A 208 -11.27 12.65 -1.76
C GLU A 208 -12.24 13.27 -2.79
N ALA A 209 -13.16 14.15 -2.38
CA ALA A 209 -14.10 14.82 -3.27
C ALA A 209 -13.45 15.94 -4.11
N THR A 210 -12.34 16.53 -3.67
CA THR A 210 -11.69 17.69 -4.29
C THR A 210 -10.36 17.35 -4.98
N SER A 211 -9.87 16.11 -4.83
CA SER A 211 -8.67 15.62 -5.52
C SER A 211 -8.94 15.27 -6.99
N ASN A 212 -7.85 15.26 -7.78
CA ASN A 212 -7.86 15.11 -9.24
C ASN A 212 -8.78 13.96 -9.73
N PRO A 213 -9.60 14.15 -10.77
CA PRO A 213 -10.53 13.13 -11.27
C PRO A 213 -9.84 11.92 -11.92
N GLU A 214 -8.53 12.03 -12.16
CA GLU A 214 -7.66 11.03 -12.75
C GLU A 214 -6.58 10.60 -11.77
N THR A 215 -6.30 9.30 -11.74
CA THR A 215 -5.26 8.70 -10.91
C THR A 215 -4.18 8.11 -11.82
N VAL A 216 -2.93 8.15 -11.37
CA VAL A 216 -1.78 7.62 -12.12
C VAL A 216 -1.78 6.09 -12.24
N LEU A 217 -2.75 5.41 -11.60
CA LEU A 217 -2.79 3.95 -11.53
C LEU A 217 -3.83 3.29 -12.43
N HIS A 218 -5.07 3.80 -12.49
CA HIS A 218 -6.14 3.15 -13.27
C HIS A 218 -7.45 3.97 -13.39
N GLY A 219 -7.99 4.07 -14.60
CA GLY A 219 -9.39 4.43 -14.87
C GLY A 219 -9.86 5.81 -14.38
N HIS A 220 -11.18 6.02 -14.40
CA HIS A 220 -11.85 7.20 -13.86
C HIS A 220 -12.38 6.93 -12.44
N LYS A 221 -12.67 7.99 -11.67
CA LYS A 221 -13.19 7.87 -10.29
C LYS A 221 -14.42 6.97 -10.15
N ARG A 222 -15.24 6.85 -11.19
CA ARG A 222 -16.39 5.93 -11.25
C ARG A 222 -16.02 4.45 -11.21
N ASP A 223 -14.78 4.12 -11.59
CA ASP A 223 -14.23 2.76 -11.62
C ASP A 223 -13.65 2.35 -10.25
N LYS A 224 -13.80 3.21 -9.24
CA LYS A 224 -13.38 2.95 -7.86
C LYS A 224 -14.15 1.75 -7.31
N ILE A 225 -13.41 0.74 -6.87
CA ILE A 225 -14.01 -0.44 -6.23
C ILE A 225 -14.39 -0.15 -4.77
N GLY A 226 -15.49 -0.71 -4.29
CA GLY A 226 -16.04 -0.42 -2.97
C GLY A 226 -16.95 0.81 -2.95
N SER A 227 -17.78 0.91 -1.93
CA SER A 227 -18.90 1.85 -1.91
C SER A 227 -18.59 3.27 -1.42
N GLY A 228 -17.31 3.57 -1.19
CA GLY A 228 -16.84 4.88 -0.72
C GLY A 228 -16.93 5.10 0.80
N GLY A 229 -17.45 4.13 1.56
CA GLY A 229 -17.41 4.14 3.03
C GLY A 229 -16.03 3.82 3.60
N THR A 230 -15.83 4.08 4.90
CA THR A 230 -14.59 3.76 5.63
C THR A 230 -14.82 2.66 6.68
N ALA A 231 -15.90 2.78 7.46
CA ALA A 231 -16.18 1.92 8.62
C ALA A 231 -16.27 0.40 8.34
N LYS A 232 -16.44 -0.03 7.07
CA LYS A 232 -16.52 -1.45 6.70
C LYS A 232 -15.23 -2.02 6.13
N ASN A 233 -14.16 -1.23 6.05
CA ASN A 233 -12.93 -1.60 5.35
C ASN A 233 -13.27 -2.08 3.94
N GLU A 234 -13.74 -1.18 3.08
CA GLU A 234 -14.30 -1.53 1.77
C GLU A 234 -13.34 -2.37 0.91
N ARG A 235 -12.03 -2.25 1.19
CA ARG A 235 -10.96 -3.07 0.63
C ARG A 235 -10.06 -3.55 1.75
N TYR A 236 -9.87 -4.86 1.80
CA TYR A 236 -9.36 -5.50 2.99
C TYR A 236 -8.47 -6.69 2.64
N VAL A 237 -7.44 -6.91 3.44
CA VAL A 237 -6.64 -8.14 3.41
C VAL A 237 -6.49 -8.64 4.84
N ASP A 238 -6.64 -9.95 5.04
CA ASP A 238 -6.43 -10.59 6.33
C ASP A 238 -5.24 -11.54 6.28
N LEU A 239 -4.12 -11.14 6.90
CA LEU A 239 -2.92 -11.97 6.88
C LEU A 239 -3.12 -13.30 7.65
N LYS A 240 -4.00 -13.32 8.67
CA LYS A 240 -4.29 -14.57 9.38
C LYS A 240 -4.98 -15.59 8.48
N GLU A 241 -5.90 -15.13 7.64
CA GLU A 241 -6.61 -16.01 6.70
C GLU A 241 -5.67 -16.50 5.60
N LEU A 242 -4.79 -15.63 5.08
CA LEU A 242 -3.77 -16.02 4.11
C LEU A 242 -2.85 -17.13 4.63
N GLY A 243 -2.32 -16.97 5.84
CA GLY A 243 -1.47 -18.00 6.44
C GLY A 243 -2.20 -19.34 6.62
N LYS A 244 -3.48 -19.31 7.00
CA LYS A 244 -4.30 -20.53 7.14
C LYS A 244 -4.56 -21.23 5.81
N ALA A 245 -4.87 -20.47 4.76
CA ALA A 245 -5.29 -21.03 3.48
C ALA A 245 -4.14 -21.78 2.75
N GLN A 246 -2.91 -21.62 3.22
CA GLN A 246 -1.71 -22.34 2.76
C GLN A 246 -1.30 -23.48 3.71
N GLY A 247 -2.19 -23.90 4.61
CA GLY A 247 -2.03 -25.09 5.47
C GLY A 247 -1.12 -24.90 6.69
N GLY A 248 -0.24 -23.90 6.70
CA GLY A 248 0.74 -23.70 7.78
C GLY A 248 0.34 -22.72 8.88
N GLY A 249 -0.64 -21.84 8.65
CA GLY A 249 -1.00 -20.76 9.58
C GLY A 249 0.03 -19.64 9.70
N ASP A 250 1.23 -19.82 9.14
CA ASP A 250 2.29 -18.82 9.10
C ASP A 250 2.19 -17.96 7.84
N TRP A 251 1.56 -16.80 8.00
CA TRP A 251 1.44 -15.82 6.94
C TRP A 251 2.79 -15.23 6.53
N ARG A 252 3.81 -15.24 7.39
CA ARG A 252 5.13 -14.65 7.10
C ARG A 252 5.85 -15.50 6.08
N GLY A 253 6.00 -16.80 6.37
CA GLY A 253 6.58 -17.76 5.42
C GLY A 253 5.86 -17.72 4.08
N PHE A 254 4.53 -17.67 4.09
CA PHE A 254 3.77 -17.53 2.84
C PHE A 254 4.13 -16.26 2.04
N LEU A 255 4.18 -15.10 2.69
CA LEU A 255 4.56 -13.86 2.01
C LEU A 255 6.00 -13.93 1.48
N ASP A 256 6.93 -14.48 2.26
CA ASP A 256 8.32 -14.66 1.84
C ASP A 256 8.42 -15.58 0.61
N ASP A 257 7.66 -16.68 0.58
CA ASP A 257 7.63 -17.62 -0.55
C ASP A 257 7.10 -16.96 -1.84
N ILE A 258 5.99 -16.22 -1.77
CA ILE A 258 5.44 -15.53 -2.96
C ILE A 258 6.40 -14.45 -3.47
N LYS A 259 7.10 -13.74 -2.58
CA LYS A 259 8.09 -12.73 -2.96
C LYS A 259 9.32 -13.38 -3.59
N GLN A 260 9.84 -14.45 -3.00
CA GLN A 260 10.96 -15.19 -3.57
C GLN A 260 10.60 -15.74 -4.96
N GLY A 261 9.42 -16.34 -5.11
CA GLY A 261 8.94 -16.84 -6.40
C GLY A 261 8.82 -15.73 -7.45
N TRP A 262 8.22 -14.59 -7.08
CA TRP A 262 8.09 -13.44 -7.96
C TRP A 262 9.45 -12.93 -8.45
N TYR A 263 10.38 -12.66 -7.53
CA TYR A 263 11.71 -12.14 -7.89
C TYR A 263 12.56 -13.18 -8.64
N ALA A 264 12.35 -14.47 -8.41
CA ALA A 264 12.98 -15.52 -9.21
C ALA A 264 12.53 -15.47 -10.68
N GLU A 265 11.24 -15.28 -10.96
CA GLU A 265 10.75 -15.08 -12.33
C GLU A 265 11.22 -13.75 -12.92
N LEU A 266 11.15 -12.67 -12.15
CA LEU A 266 11.60 -11.35 -12.58
C LEU A 266 13.09 -11.36 -13.00
N ASN A 267 13.94 -12.07 -12.27
CA ASN A 267 15.37 -12.20 -12.55
C ASN A 267 15.69 -13.00 -13.83
N LYS A 268 14.73 -13.76 -14.38
CA LYS A 268 14.88 -14.42 -15.69
C LYS A 268 14.63 -13.50 -16.87
N THR A 269 14.08 -12.31 -16.61
CA THR A 269 13.74 -11.31 -17.64
C THR A 269 14.79 -10.19 -17.73
N LYS A 270 14.82 -9.45 -18.84
CA LYS A 270 15.68 -8.27 -19.00
C LYS A 270 14.90 -6.99 -18.74
N ASP A 271 15.58 -5.97 -18.19
CA ASP A 271 14.99 -4.64 -18.07
C ASP A 271 14.49 -4.13 -19.44
N GLY A 272 13.25 -3.64 -19.45
CA GLY A 272 12.59 -3.13 -20.65
C GLY A 272 12.11 -4.19 -21.65
N SER A 273 12.22 -5.48 -21.36
CA SER A 273 11.73 -6.52 -22.26
C SER A 273 10.21 -6.74 -22.13
N ASP A 274 9.58 -7.22 -23.21
CA ASP A 274 8.15 -7.51 -23.23
C ASP A 274 7.78 -8.57 -22.18
N GLU A 275 8.68 -9.52 -21.87
CA GLU A 275 8.48 -10.52 -20.81
C GLU A 275 8.36 -9.86 -19.44
N ARG A 276 9.26 -8.92 -19.12
CA ARG A 276 9.21 -8.17 -17.86
C ARG A 276 7.95 -7.32 -17.79
N GLN A 277 7.56 -6.70 -18.90
CA GLN A 277 6.32 -5.93 -18.98
C GLN A 277 5.09 -6.81 -18.75
N ARG A 278 5.04 -8.01 -19.35
CA ARG A 278 3.95 -8.98 -19.14
C ARG A 278 3.83 -9.41 -17.68
N LEU A 279 4.96 -9.70 -17.01
CA LEU A 279 4.94 -9.98 -15.57
C LEU A 279 4.27 -8.83 -14.81
N TYR A 280 4.73 -7.59 -14.98
CA TYR A 280 4.10 -6.47 -14.27
C TYR A 280 2.63 -6.25 -14.65
N GLN A 281 2.21 -6.53 -15.89
CA GLN A 281 0.81 -6.49 -16.31
C GLN A 281 -0.04 -7.52 -15.57
N GLU A 282 0.45 -8.76 -15.41
CA GLU A 282 -0.22 -9.80 -14.62
C GLU A 282 -0.32 -9.39 -13.15
N LEU A 283 0.74 -8.81 -12.58
CA LEU A 283 0.77 -8.37 -11.19
C LEU A 283 -0.26 -7.27 -10.89
N VAL A 284 -0.43 -6.28 -11.78
CA VAL A 284 -1.40 -5.20 -11.60
C VAL A 284 -2.82 -5.59 -12.01
N GLY A 285 -2.95 -6.62 -12.85
CA GLY A 285 -4.19 -7.10 -13.47
C GLY A 285 -5.13 -7.88 -12.54
N PRO A 286 -6.05 -8.68 -13.08
CA PRO A 286 -7.02 -9.44 -12.28
C PRO A 286 -6.33 -10.39 -11.29
N ARG A 287 -7.00 -10.67 -10.16
CA ARG A 287 -6.49 -11.66 -9.19
C ARG A 287 -6.29 -13.01 -9.86
N GLN A 288 -5.10 -13.59 -9.70
CA GLN A 288 -4.78 -14.94 -10.20
C GLN A 288 -4.81 -16.01 -9.09
N HIS A 289 -4.86 -15.58 -7.82
CA HIS A 289 -4.73 -16.48 -6.68
C HIS A 289 -5.95 -16.38 -5.77
N PHE A 290 -6.70 -17.48 -5.70
CA PHE A 290 -7.85 -17.65 -4.82
C PHE A 290 -7.60 -18.86 -3.92
N TYR A 291 -8.00 -18.73 -2.66
CA TYR A 291 -7.80 -19.76 -1.67
C TYR A 291 -9.13 -20.13 -1.05
N GLU A 292 -9.36 -21.42 -0.83
CA GLU A 292 -10.57 -21.86 -0.16
C GLU A 292 -10.57 -21.36 1.30
N PRO A 293 -11.73 -20.93 1.83
CA PRO A 293 -11.85 -20.62 3.25
C PRO A 293 -11.47 -21.86 4.07
N ALA A 294 -10.50 -21.74 4.97
CA ALA A 294 -10.24 -22.78 5.95
C ALA A 294 -11.44 -22.87 6.90
N ASP A 295 -12.04 -24.06 7.01
CA ASP A 295 -13.13 -24.39 7.96
C ASP A 295 -12.78 -24.07 9.43
#